data_AF-A0AAN6JVB9-F1
#
_entry.id   AF-A0AAN6JVB9-F1
#
_cell.length_a   1.000
_cell.length_b   1.000
_cell.length_c   1.000
_cell.angle_alpha   90.00
_cell.angle_beta   90.00
_cell.angle_gamma   90.00
#
_symmetry.space_group_name_H-M   'P 1'
#
loop_
_entity.id
_entity.type
_entity.pdbx_description
1 polymer ?
#
loop_
_entity_poly.entity_id
_entity_poly.type
_entity_poly.pdbx_seq_one_letter_code
_entity_poly.pdbx_strand_id
1 'polypeptide(L)'
;MFGDSQARTASTISLSILVVIEMLNAMNALSSSESLLTLPLWKNMILVYAITLSMVLHFGLLYTPFLQDVFGIVPLGWDEWKIVMGWSIPIIGIDEVLKWVEREYFMAKADLGRVETLACDAVSTLFVE
;
A
#
# COMPACT_ATOMS: atom_id res chain seq x y z
N MET A 1 -37.31 3.16 -7.69
CA MET A 1 -36.64 2.89 -8.98
C MET A 1 -35.40 3.76 -9.24
N PHE A 2 -35.04 4.73 -8.38
CA PHE A 2 -33.83 5.57 -8.54
C PHE A 2 -32.62 5.13 -7.68
N GLY A 3 -32.70 3.99 -6.98
CA GLY A 3 -31.63 3.52 -6.09
C GLY A 3 -30.63 2.58 -6.74
N ASP A 4 -31.05 1.80 -7.74
CA ASP A 4 -30.25 0.67 -8.23
C ASP A 4 -29.03 1.10 -9.06
N SER A 5 -29.16 2.14 -9.89
CA SER A 5 -28.02 2.64 -10.68
C SER A 5 -26.97 3.32 -9.80
N GLN A 6 -27.41 4.18 -8.88
CA GLN A 6 -26.53 4.87 -7.94
C GLN A 6 -25.81 3.88 -7.00
N ALA A 7 -26.51 2.87 -6.51
CA ALA A 7 -25.91 1.83 -5.68
C ALA A 7 -24.82 1.06 -6.44
N ARG A 8 -25.08 0.65 -7.68
CA ARG A 8 -24.07 -0.03 -8.52
C ARG A 8 -22.86 0.85 -8.81
N THR A 9 -23.06 2.13 -9.12
CA THR A 9 -21.96 3.08 -9.32
C THR A 9 -21.13 3.23 -8.05
N ALA A 10 -21.76 3.42 -6.89
CA ALA A 10 -21.06 3.54 -5.61
C ALA A 10 -20.26 2.27 -5.26
N SER A 11 -20.86 1.08 -5.46
CA SER A 11 -20.17 -0.19 -5.27
C SER A 11 -18.97 -0.35 -6.21
N THR A 12 -19.11 0.07 -7.48
CA THR A 12 -17.99 0.01 -8.45
C THR A 12 -16.87 0.96 -8.07
N ILE A 13 -17.19 2.19 -7.66
CA ILE A 13 -16.19 3.17 -7.21
C ILE A 13 -15.47 2.64 -5.96
N SER A 14 -16.20 2.09 -5.00
CA SER A 14 -15.63 1.50 -3.78
C SER A 14 -14.71 0.32 -4.10
N LEU A 15 -15.13 -0.60 -4.96
CA LEU A 15 -14.31 -1.73 -5.41
C LEU A 15 -13.04 -1.25 -6.14
N SER A 16 -13.14 -0.22 -6.98
CA SER A 16 -12.01 0.34 -7.71
C SER A 16 -11.01 1.01 -6.77
N ILE A 17 -11.49 1.78 -5.78
CA ILE A 17 -10.65 2.38 -4.73
C ILE A 17 -9.91 1.29 -3.95
N LEU A 18 -10.61 0.23 -3.52
CA LEU A 18 -10.01 -0.88 -2.79
C LEU A 18 -8.92 -1.56 -3.61
N VAL A 19 -9.19 -1.92 -4.86
CA VAL A 19 -8.21 -2.57 -5.73
C VAL A 19 -6.96 -1.69 -5.91
N VAL A 20 -7.15 -0.38 -6.12
CA VAL A 20 -6.04 0.57 -6.25
C VAL A 20 -5.23 0.65 -4.95
N ILE A 21 -5.88 0.73 -3.78
CA ILE A 21 -5.21 0.75 -2.48
C ILE A 21 -4.41 -0.54 -2.26
N GLU A 22 -4.98 -1.70 -2.52
CA GLU A 22 -4.28 -2.98 -2.34
C GLU A 22 -3.03 -3.09 -3.23
N MET A 23 -3.10 -2.59 -4.47
CA MET A 23 -1.92 -2.57 -5.35
C MET A 23 -0.86 -1.60 -4.85
N LEU A 24 -1.26 -0.41 -4.37
CA LEU A 24 -0.35 0.58 -3.78
C LEU A 24 0.28 0.06 -2.48
N ASN A 25 -0.51 -0.61 -1.64
CA ASN A 25 -0.05 -1.24 -0.42
C ASN A 25 0.91 -2.40 -0.72
N ALA A 26 0.61 -3.25 -1.71
CA ALA A 26 1.52 -4.31 -2.14
C ALA A 26 2.88 -3.75 -2.62
N MET A 27 2.86 -2.61 -3.33
CA MET A 27 4.07 -1.90 -3.70
C MET A 27 4.82 -1.34 -2.47
N ASN A 28 4.10 -0.76 -1.50
CA ASN A 28 4.71 -0.16 -0.32
C ASN A 28 5.25 -1.20 0.68
N ALA A 29 4.54 -2.32 0.89
CA ALA A 29 4.96 -3.44 1.72
C ALA A 29 6.26 -4.05 1.21
N LEU A 30 6.46 -4.12 -0.12
CA LEU A 30 7.74 -4.56 -0.69
C LEU A 30 8.88 -3.58 -0.36
N SER A 31 8.59 -2.28 -0.40
CA SER A 31 9.54 -1.23 -0.03
C SER A 31 9.84 -1.18 1.48
N SER A 32 9.20 -2.01 2.32
CA SER A 32 9.60 -2.15 3.72
C SER A 32 11.04 -2.66 3.86
N SER A 33 11.49 -3.49 2.90
CA SER A 33 12.87 -4.02 2.90
C SER A 33 13.94 -3.02 2.44
N GLU A 34 13.61 -2.01 1.63
CA GLU A 34 14.50 -0.91 1.19
C GLU A 34 13.65 0.23 0.58
N SER A 35 14.07 1.49 0.75
CA SER A 35 13.29 2.68 0.36
C SER A 35 12.87 2.73 -1.13
N LEU A 36 11.66 3.23 -1.41
CA LEU A 36 11.00 3.27 -2.73
C LEU A 36 11.79 4.08 -3.78
N LEU A 37 12.70 4.95 -3.35
CA LEU A 37 13.56 5.77 -4.21
C LEU A 37 14.89 5.09 -4.58
N THR A 38 15.30 4.03 -3.88
CA THR A 38 16.58 3.33 -4.11
C THR A 38 16.42 1.93 -4.70
N LEU A 39 15.24 1.31 -4.60
CA LEU A 39 14.94 0.05 -5.29
C LEU A 39 14.24 0.29 -6.64
N PRO A 40 14.83 -0.11 -7.77
CA PRO A 40 14.07 -0.22 -9.01
C PRO A 40 13.01 -1.31 -8.81
N LEU A 41 11.71 -0.97 -8.88
CA LEU A 41 10.58 -1.92 -8.92
C LEU A 41 10.78 -3.06 -9.95
N TRP A 42 11.61 -2.79 -10.95
CA TRP A 42 12.06 -3.69 -12.01
C TRP A 42 12.95 -4.86 -11.55
N LYS A 43 13.50 -4.84 -10.33
CA LYS A 43 14.35 -5.93 -9.82
C LYS A 43 13.55 -7.21 -9.55
N ASN A 44 12.25 -7.10 -9.27
CA ASN A 44 11.36 -8.24 -9.06
C ASN A 44 10.25 -8.24 -10.11
N MET A 45 10.54 -8.82 -11.27
CA MET A 45 9.59 -8.88 -12.38
C MET A 45 8.32 -9.67 -12.03
N ILE A 46 8.39 -10.67 -11.13
CA ILE A 46 7.21 -11.44 -10.71
C ILE A 46 6.17 -10.54 -10.04
N LEU A 47 6.60 -9.59 -9.22
CA LEU A 47 5.68 -8.63 -8.58
C LEU A 47 5.07 -7.68 -9.61
N VAL A 48 5.89 -7.17 -10.54
CA VAL A 48 5.41 -6.31 -11.62
C VAL A 48 4.37 -7.04 -12.47
N TYR A 49 4.58 -8.33 -12.75
CA TYR A 49 3.58 -9.16 -13.41
C TYR A 49 2.30 -9.31 -12.59
N ALA A 50 2.39 -9.52 -11.28
CA ALA A 50 1.20 -9.63 -10.42
C ALA A 50 0.37 -8.33 -10.39
N ILE A 51 1.01 -7.17 -10.25
CA ILE A 51 0.34 -5.86 -10.27
C ILE A 51 -0.25 -5.58 -11.65
N THR A 52 0.51 -5.84 -12.72
CA THR A 52 0.04 -5.63 -14.11
C THR A 52 -1.15 -6.54 -14.42
N LEU A 53 -1.06 -7.82 -14.03
CA LEU A 53 -2.16 -8.78 -14.19
C LEU A 53 -3.41 -8.34 -13.42
N SER A 54 -3.24 -7.84 -12.20
CA SER A 54 -4.34 -7.30 -11.40
C SER A 54 -5.03 -6.11 -12.09
N MET A 55 -4.27 -5.14 -12.62
CA MET A 55 -4.87 -4.03 -13.36
C MET A 55 -5.54 -4.46 -14.65
N VAL A 56 -4.94 -5.39 -15.40
CA VAL A 56 -5.57 -5.95 -16.60
C VAL A 56 -6.89 -6.63 -16.26
N LEU A 57 -6.93 -7.40 -15.17
CA LEU A 57 -8.15 -8.06 -14.71
C LEU A 57 -9.19 -7.04 -14.23
N HIS A 58 -8.79 -5.97 -13.55
CA HIS A 58 -9.68 -4.89 -13.14
C HIS A 58 -10.31 -4.17 -14.34
N PHE A 59 -9.53 -3.85 -15.38
CA PHE A 59 -10.08 -3.34 -16.63
C PHE A 59 -10.94 -4.38 -17.35
N GLY A 60 -10.56 -5.66 -17.31
CA GLY A 60 -11.36 -6.76 -17.84
C GLY A 60 -12.75 -6.84 -17.19
N LEU A 61 -12.84 -6.64 -15.88
CA LEU A 61 -14.10 -6.57 -15.14
C LEU A 61 -14.95 -5.37 -15.60
N LEU A 62 -14.32 -4.19 -15.78
CA LEU A 62 -15.02 -2.96 -16.16
C LEU A 62 -15.48 -2.93 -17.62
N TYR A 63 -14.80 -3.59 -18.55
CA TYR A 63 -15.13 -3.53 -19.99
C TYR A 63 -15.83 -4.77 -20.53
N THR A 64 -15.92 -5.85 -19.75
CA THR A 64 -16.62 -7.08 -20.18
C THR A 64 -18.07 -7.09 -19.68
N PRO A 65 -19.08 -7.05 -20.57
CA PRO A 65 -20.49 -6.94 -20.17
C PRO A 65 -20.99 -8.15 -19.37
N PHE A 66 -20.42 -9.34 -19.58
CA PHE A 66 -20.75 -10.54 -18.80
C PHE A 66 -20.38 -10.39 -17.32
N LEU A 67 -19.21 -9.81 -17.02
CA LEU A 67 -18.74 -9.60 -15.66
C LEU A 67 -19.49 -8.44 -14.98
N GLN A 68 -19.86 -7.41 -15.74
CA GLN A 68 -20.70 -6.31 -15.25
C GLN A 68 -22.05 -6.79 -14.71
N ASP A 69 -22.68 -7.75 -15.39
CA ASP A 69 -23.99 -8.26 -14.98
C ASP A 69 -23.89 -9.17 -13.74
N VAL A 70 -22.86 -10.02 -13.67
CA VAL A 70 -22.62 -10.93 -12.53
C VAL A 70 -22.28 -10.16 -11.25
N PHE A 71 -21.43 -9.13 -11.34
CA PHE A 71 -21.00 -8.34 -10.18
C PHE A 71 -21.86 -7.09 -9.94
N GLY A 72 -22.82 -6.80 -10.81
CA GLY A 72 -23.65 -5.60 -10.73
C GLY A 72 -22.84 -4.30 -10.80
N ILE A 73 -21.77 -4.27 -11.59
CA ILE A 73 -20.87 -3.11 -11.72
C ILE A 73 -21.10 -2.37 -13.04
N VAL A 74 -20.79 -1.08 -13.05
CA VAL A 74 -20.99 -0.19 -14.20
C VAL A 74 -19.65 0.37 -14.67
N PRO A 75 -19.48 0.62 -15.98
CA PRO A 75 -18.24 1.18 -16.49
C PRO A 75 -17.98 2.56 -15.86
N LEU A 76 -16.76 2.73 -15.32
CA LEU A 76 -16.34 3.97 -14.69
C LEU A 76 -16.00 5.03 -15.76
N GLY A 77 -16.59 6.21 -15.65
CA GLY A 77 -16.25 7.37 -16.47
C GLY A 77 -14.99 8.09 -15.97
N TRP A 78 -14.56 9.09 -16.74
CA TRP A 78 -13.37 9.89 -16.41
C TRP A 78 -13.48 10.65 -15.09
N ASP A 79 -14.68 11.07 -14.70
CA ASP A 79 -14.88 11.82 -13.46
C ASP A 79 -14.83 10.91 -12.23
N GLU A 80 -15.37 9.70 -12.31
CA GLU A 80 -15.24 8.70 -11.26
C GLU A 80 -13.79 8.26 -11.09
N TRP A 81 -13.02 8.11 -12.17
CA TRP A 81 -11.59 7.81 -12.10
C TRP A 81 -10.79 8.88 -11.34
N LYS A 82 -11.14 10.16 -11.49
CA LYS A 82 -10.52 11.24 -10.69
C LYS A 82 -10.84 11.10 -9.21
N ILE A 83 -12.06 10.69 -8.87
CA ILE A 83 -12.47 10.43 -7.49
C ILE A 83 -11.66 9.25 -6.93
N VAL A 84 -11.56 8.14 -7.66
CA VAL A 84 -10.78 6.96 -7.26
C VAL A 84 -9.32 7.34 -6.97
N MET A 85 -8.68 8.06 -7.90
CA MET A 85 -7.32 8.55 -7.74
C MET A 85 -7.19 9.52 -6.55
N GLY A 86 -8.12 10.47 -6.42
CA GLY A 86 -8.14 11.46 -5.34
C GLY A 86 -8.23 10.82 -3.95
N TRP A 87 -9.03 9.77 -3.79
CA TRP A 87 -9.16 9.03 -2.52
C TRP A 87 -8.00 8.09 -2.24
N SER A 88 -7.30 7.59 -3.26
CA SER A 88 -6.12 6.73 -3.06
C SER A 88 -4.86 7.48 -2.62
N ILE A 89 -4.71 8.76 -2.98
CA ILE A 89 -3.49 9.55 -2.69
C ILE A 89 -3.22 9.70 -1.18
N PRO A 90 -4.19 10.09 -0.32
CA PRO A 90 -3.96 10.22 1.12
C PRO A 90 -3.48 8.93 1.77
N ILE A 91 -3.91 7.78 1.25
CA ILE A 91 -3.60 6.47 1.81
C ILE A 91 -2.11 6.16 1.63
N ILE A 92 -1.55 6.43 0.44
CA ILE A 92 -0.10 6.36 0.19
C ILE A 92 0.67 7.24 1.18
N GLY A 93 0.19 8.47 1.41
CA GLY A 93 0.81 9.40 2.35
C GLY A 93 0.82 8.88 3.78
N ILE A 94 -0.30 8.32 4.24
CA ILE A 94 -0.41 7.72 5.58
C ILE A 94 0.54 6.52 5.71
N ASP A 95 0.57 5.63 4.73
CA ASP A 95 1.41 4.43 4.77
C ASP A 95 2.91 4.77 4.74
N GLU A 96 3.32 5.79 3.99
CA GLU A 96 4.71 6.26 3.98
C GLU A 96 5.10 6.95 5.30
N VAL A 97 4.19 7.73 5.89
CA VAL A 97 4.41 8.37 7.21
C VAL A 97 4.55 7.32 8.30
N LEU A 98 3.68 6.31 8.33
CA LEU A 98 3.78 5.19 9.28
C LEU A 98 5.13 4.49 9.20
N LYS A 99 5.60 4.25 7.98
CA LYS A 99 6.90 3.62 7.72
C LYS A 99 8.09 4.51 8.09
N TRP A 100 7.96 5.83 7.89
CA TRP A 100 8.97 6.79 8.35
C TRP A 100 9.05 6.82 9.87
N VAL A 101 7.90 6.87 10.55
CA VAL A 101 7.79 6.76 12.00
C VAL A 101 8.40 5.44 12.49
N GLU A 102 8.07 4.30 11.88
CA GLU A 102 8.64 3.00 12.26
C GLU A 102 10.16 3.02 12.21
N ARG A 103 10.78 3.59 11.17
CA ARG A 103 12.24 3.73 11.09
C ARG A 103 12.84 4.57 12.21
N GLU A 104 12.26 5.73 12.50
CA GLU A 104 12.74 6.62 13.57
C GLU A 104 12.60 5.96 14.95
N TYR A 105 11.47 5.30 15.22
CA TYR A 105 11.22 4.63 16.50
C TYR A 105 12.03 3.34 16.68
N PHE A 106 12.25 2.53 15.63
CA PHE A 106 13.11 1.35 15.72
C PHE A 106 14.59 1.71 15.92
N MET A 107 15.08 2.75 15.22
CA MET A 107 16.45 3.23 15.40
C MET A 107 16.67 3.83 16.79
N ALA A 108 15.69 4.58 17.32
CA ALA A 108 15.75 5.12 18.68
C ALA A 108 15.83 4.00 19.75
N LYS A 109 15.11 2.89 19.55
CA LYS A 109 15.16 1.75 20.47
C LYS A 109 16.47 0.95 20.36
N ALA A 110 17.05 0.88 19.16
CA ALA A 110 18.35 0.22 18.92
C ALA A 110 19.51 0.97 19.59
N ASP A 111 19.49 2.30 19.60
CA ASP A 111 20.51 3.09 20.29
C ASP A 111 20.36 3.05 21.82
N LEU A 112 19.12 3.02 22.35
CA LEU A 112 18.88 2.81 23.79
C LEU A 112 19.43 1.47 24.28
N GLY A 113 19.19 0.38 23.55
CA GLY A 113 19.74 -0.94 23.89
C GLY A 113 21.27 -0.99 23.81
N ARG A 114 21.89 -0.22 22.90
CA ARG A 114 23.35 -0.10 22.81
C ARG A 114 23.94 0.64 24.01
N VAL A 115 23.27 1.71 24.49
CA VAL A 115 23.70 2.43 25.70
C VAL A 115 23.55 1.58 26.96
N GLU A 116 22.46 0.82 27.11
CA GLU A 116 22.30 -0.12 28.23
C GLU A 116 23.36 -1.23 28.21
N THR A 117 23.68 -1.78 27.02
CA THR A 117 24.73 -2.82 26.89
C THR A 117 26.12 -2.26 27.19
N LEU A 118 26.45 -1.08 26.67
CA LEU A 118 27.72 -0.39 26.96
C LEU A 118 27.84 0.01 28.44
N ALA A 119 26.73 0.38 29.09
CA ALA A 119 26.70 0.65 30.52
C ALA A 119 26.92 -0.63 31.35
N CYS A 120 26.34 -1.75 30.93
CA CYS A 120 26.55 -3.05 31.59
C CYS A 120 28.00 -3.54 31.46
N ASP A 121 28.61 -3.38 30.27
CA ASP A 121 30.03 -3.71 30.02
C ASP A 121 30.99 -2.80 30.81
N ALA A 122 30.70 -1.49 30.89
CA ALA A 122 31.49 -0.54 31.66
C ALA A 122 31.47 -0.87 33.17
N VAL A 123 30.30 -1.25 33.70
CA VAL A 123 30.15 -1.67 35.11
C VAL A 123 30.90 -2.98 35.38
N SER A 124 30.86 -3.96 34.46
CA SER A 124 31.60 -5.22 34.63
C SER A 124 33.13 -5.01 34.57
N THR A 125 33.61 -4.00 33.83
CA THR A 125 35.04 -3.67 33.75
C THR A 125 35.52 -2.93 35.01
N LEU A 126 34.67 -2.09 35.62
CA LEU A 126 34.94 -1.38 36.87
C LEU A 126 34.88 -2.25 38.14
N PHE A 127 34.34 -3.47 38.06
CA PHE A 127 34.22 -4.40 39.20
C PHE A 127 35.31 -5.49 39.23
N VAL A 128 36.23 -5.50 38.24
CA VAL A 128 37.32 -6.49 38.09
C VAL A 128 38.71 -5.89 38.36
N GLU A 129 38.83 -4.59 38.62
CA GLU A 129 40.04 -3.95 39.17
C GLU A 129 39.88 -3.58 40.66
#